data_AF-A0A8X6PHJ3-F1
#
_entry.id   AF-A0A8X6PHJ3-F1
#
_cell.length_a   1.000
_cell.length_b   1.000
_cell.length_c   1.000
_cell.angle_alpha   90.00
_cell.angle_beta   90.00
_cell.angle_gamma   90.00
#
_symmetry.space_group_name_H-M   'P 1'
#
loop_
_entity.id
_entity.type
_entity.pdbx_description
1 polymer ?
#
loop_
_entity_poly.entity_id
_entity_poly.type
_entity_poly.pdbx_seq_one_letter_code
_entity_poly.pdbx_strand_id
1 'polypeptide(L)' 'IPNEQQLPVDESMVPYFGHHGYKQFIKGKTVKFGYRVWCLSTKLGYLMPFELYRGAGTVSDEY' A
#
# COMPACT_ATOMS: atom_id res chain seq x y z
N ILE A 1 -17.03 11.44 4.71
CA ILE A 1 -16.57 10.56 5.81
C ILE A 1 -16.55 11.45 7.04
N PRO A 2 -17.26 11.14 8.14
CA PRO A 2 -17.18 11.94 9.35
C PRO A 2 -15.70 12.11 9.71
N ASN A 3 -15.26 13.30 10.10
CA ASN A 3 -13.86 13.70 10.35
C ASN A 3 -13.09 12.69 11.24
N GLU A 4 -12.65 11.56 10.68
CA GLU A 4 -11.72 10.64 11.32
C GLU A 4 -10.36 11.34 11.29
N GLN A 5 -10.06 12.05 12.38
CA GLN A 5 -8.85 12.87 12.51
C GLN A 5 -7.55 12.06 12.38
N GLN A 6 -7.61 10.74 12.55
CA GLN A 6 -6.46 9.84 12.49
C GLN A 6 -6.88 8.51 11.87
N LEU A 7 -6.56 8.33 10.59
CA LEU A 7 -6.68 7.06 9.90
C LEU A 7 -5.33 6.32 9.98
N PRO A 8 -5.32 5.01 10.30
CA PRO A 8 -4.11 4.21 10.22
C PRO A 8 -3.62 4.11 8.77
N VAL A 9 -2.33 4.40 8.58
CA VAL A 9 -1.58 4.11 7.34
C VAL A 9 -0.86 2.78 7.54
N ASP A 10 -0.99 1.87 6.59
CA ASP A 10 -0.24 0.60 6.58
C ASP A 10 0.19 0.22 5.16
N GLU A 11 1.11 -0.74 5.07
CA GLU A 11 1.54 -1.36 3.82
C GLU A 11 0.71 -2.62 3.51
N SER A 12 0.20 -2.71 2.29
CA SER A 12 -0.47 -3.91 1.78
C SER A 12 0.18 -4.43 0.49
N MET A 13 -0.08 -5.70 0.18
CA MET A 13 0.43 -6.37 -1.01
C MET A 13 -0.73 -6.70 -1.95
N VAL A 14 -0.69 -6.17 -3.17
CA VAL A 14 -1.60 -6.53 -4.25
C VAL A 14 -0.98 -7.69 -5.05
N PRO A 15 -1.61 -8.88 -5.11
CA PRO A 15 -1.05 -10.05 -5.78
C PRO A 15 -0.80 -9.77 -7.26
N TYR A 16 0.42 -10.06 -7.72
CA TYR A 16 0.76 -10.01 -9.15
C TYR A 16 1.83 -11.05 -9.47
N PHE A 17 1.51 -11.98 -10.35
CA PHE A 17 2.35 -13.14 -10.66
C PHE A 17 3.12 -13.00 -11.99
N GLY A 18 2.94 -11.90 -12.71
CA GLY A 18 3.64 -11.66 -13.97
C GLY A 18 5.13 -11.31 -13.81
N HIS A 19 5.83 -11.26 -14.93
CA HIS A 19 7.21 -10.80 -15.00
C HIS A 19 7.26 -9.28 -15.19
N HIS A 20 7.19 -8.55 -14.08
CA HIS A 20 7.42 -7.10 -14.06
C HIS A 20 8.45 -6.76 -12.98
N GLY A 21 9.40 -5.88 -13.29
CA GLY A 21 10.55 -5.58 -12.42
C GLY A 21 10.19 -4.80 -11.15
N TYR A 22 9.11 -4.03 -11.17
CA TYR A 22 8.67 -3.23 -10.00
C TYR A 22 7.98 -4.04 -8.90
N LYS A 23 7.66 -5.31 -9.12
CA LYS A 23 7.05 -6.14 -8.07
C LYS A 23 8.02 -6.29 -6.90
N GLN A 24 7.48 -6.20 -5.70
CA GLN A 24 8.26 -6.23 -4.46
C GLN A 24 8.04 -7.54 -3.71
N PHE A 25 9.02 -7.91 -2.90
CA PHE A 25 8.92 -8.99 -1.94
C PHE A 25 8.81 -8.43 -0.52
N ILE A 26 7.78 -8.84 0.24
CA ILE A 26 7.65 -8.49 1.66
C ILE A 26 7.59 -9.79 2.49
N LYS A 27 8.56 -9.97 3.38
CA LYS A 27 8.61 -11.10 4.30
C LYS A 27 7.48 -10.99 5.34
N GLY A 28 6.80 -12.10 5.60
CA GLY A 28 5.79 -12.20 6.67
C GLY A 28 4.35 -11.91 6.26
N LYS A 29 4.10 -11.38 5.05
CA LYS A 29 2.73 -11.28 4.50
C LYS A 29 2.28 -12.63 3.92
N THR A 30 0.96 -12.86 3.90
CA THR A 30 0.35 -14.05 3.26
C THR A 30 0.70 -14.10 1.78
N VAL A 31 0.55 -12.97 1.08
CA VAL A 31 1.01 -12.77 -0.28
C VAL A 31 2.34 -12.03 -0.22
N LYS A 32 3.42 -12.72 -0.61
CA LYS A 32 4.78 -12.21 -0.44
C LYS A 32 5.31 -11.48 -1.67
N PHE A 33 4.77 -11.76 -2.86
CA PHE A 33 5.20 -11.17 -4.12
C PHE A 33 4.04 -10.46 -4.80
N GLY A 34 4.25 -9.21 -5.20
CA GLY A 34 3.21 -8.40 -5.83
C GLY A 34 3.57 -6.93 -5.88
N TYR A 35 2.58 -6.06 -6.03
CA TYR A 35 2.76 -4.63 -5.90
C TYR A 35 2.51 -4.18 -4.47
N ARG A 36 3.50 -3.48 -3.89
CA ARG A 36 3.38 -2.86 -2.57
C ARG A 36 2.57 -1.57 -2.70
N VAL A 37 1.60 -1.38 -1.82
CA VAL A 37 0.80 -0.15 -1.72
C VAL A 37 0.81 0.38 -0.30
N TRP A 38 0.79 1.70 -0.15
CA TRP A 38 0.43 2.38 1.08
C TRP A 38 -1.07 2.59 1.07
N CYS A 39 -1.79 2.11 2.07
CA CYS A 39 -3.24 2.25 2.13
C CYS A 39 -3.68 2.82 3.47
N LEU A 40 -4.72 3.64 3.40
CA LEU A 40 -5.50 4.04 4.56
C LEU A 40 -6.63 3.02 4.78
N SER A 41 -7.05 2.84 6.02
CA SER A 41 -8.27 2.10 6.34
C SER A 41 -9.10 2.84 7.37
N THR A 42 -10.43 2.80 7.22
CA THR A 42 -11.34 3.32 8.25
C THR A 42 -11.35 2.38 9.45
N LYS A 43 -11.82 2.87 10.60
CA LYS A 43 -11.97 2.03 11.82
C LYS A 43 -12.91 0.84 11.64
N LEU A 44 -13.80 0.89 10.65
CA LEU A 44 -14.71 -0.19 10.29
C LEU A 44 -14.11 -1.17 9.28
N GLY A 45 -12.84 -1.00 8.89
CA GLY A 45 -12.11 -1.90 8.00
C GLY A 45 -12.32 -1.63 6.51
N TYR A 46 -12.96 -0.53 6.13
CA TYR A 46 -13.05 -0.14 4.71
C TYR A 46 -11.72 0.41 4.20
N LEU A 47 -11.29 -0.10 3.04
CA LEU A 47 -10.14 0.42 2.32
C LEU A 47 -10.45 1.85 1.83
N MET A 48 -9.56 2.76 2.17
CA MET A 48 -9.57 4.15 1.74
C MET A 48 -8.60 4.33 0.55
N PRO A 49 -8.36 5.56 0.03
CA PRO A 49 -7.37 5.75 -1.01
C PRO A 49 -6.02 5.14 -0.65
N PHE A 50 -5.33 4.67 -1.68
CA PHE A 50 -4.02 4.04 -1.57
C PHE A 50 -3.08 4.58 -2.64
N GLU A 51 -1.79 4.56 -2.35
CA GLU A 51 -0.74 4.95 -3.28
C GLU A 51 0.19 3.76 -3.57
N LEU A 52 0.56 3.58 -4.84
CA LEU A 52 1.49 2.56 -5.25
C LEU A 52 2.92 2.93 -4.83
N TYR A 53 3.65 2.00 -4.24
CA TYR A 53 5.07 2.19 -4.00
C TYR A 53 5.85 2.11 -5.32
N ARG A 54 6.55 3.19 -5.68
CA ARG A 54 7.29 3.35 -6.95
C ARG A 54 8.78 2.98 -6.84
N GLY A 55 9.22 2.39 -5.72
CA GLY A 55 10.62 2.00 -5.51
C GLY A 55 11.44 3.03 -4.73
N ALA A 56 12.75 2.81 -4.64
CA ALA A 56 13.65 3.60 -3.78
C ALA A 56 13.79 5.08 -4.19
N GLY A 57 13.46 5.43 -5.44
CA GLY A 57 13.47 6.82 -5.92
C GLY A 57 12.16 7.57 -5.70
N THR A 58 11.24 7.03 -4.90
CA THR A 58 9.97 7.71 -4.59
C THR A 58 10.27 8.93 -3.71
N VAL A 59 10.19 10.11 -4.30
CA VAL A 59 10.07 11.36 -3.54
C VAL A 59 8.60 11.47 -3.16
N SER A 60 8.30 11.65 -1.86
CA SER A 60 6.96 12.02 -1.44
C SER A 60 6.68 13.41 -2.00
N ASP A 61 5.73 13.51 -2.92
CA ASP A 61 5.21 14.82 -3.31
C ASP A 61 4.44 15.34 -2.09
N GLU A 62 5.04 16.27 -1.35
CA GLU A 62 4.35 17.02 -0.29
C GLU A 62 3.21 17.81 -0.97
N TYR A 63 1.96 17.47 -0.63
CA TYR A 63 0.78 18.23 -1.01
C TYR A 63 0.27 19.00 0.20
#